data_AF-A0A842WDY9-F1
#
_entry.id   AF-A0A842WDY9-F1
#
_cell.length_a   1.000
_cell.length_b   1.000
_cell.length_c   1.000
_cell.angle_alpha   90.00
_cell.angle_beta   90.00
_cell.angle_gamma   90.00
#
_symmetry.space_group_name_H-M   'P 1'
#
loop_
_entity.id
_entity.type
_entity.pdbx_description
1 polymer ?
#
loop_
_entity_poly.entity_id
_entity_poly.type
_entity_poly.pdbx_seq_one_letter_code
_entity_poly.pdbx_strand_id
1 'polypeptide(L)'
;MAEKCNDFHCPVHGSLHFRGRSFTGTVLSTKMQKTAIVQWESRGLLPKFERYEKRKSKVKAHNPACLGVKKGDIVEIKECRPLSKTKHFIIIKKIGEDILFEEKQELLEAGKTRSKKKESKEEVAKEESEENESD
;
A
#
# COMPACT_ATOMS: atom_id res chain seq x y z
N MET A 1 -17.08 14.28 -14.30
CA MET A 1 -16.13 14.92 -15.23
C MET A 1 -14.83 15.16 -14.47
N ALA A 2 -13.70 14.69 -14.97
CA ALA A 2 -12.42 14.91 -14.30
C ALA A 2 -12.08 16.41 -14.35
N GLU A 3 -11.89 17.01 -13.19
CA GLU A 3 -11.52 18.43 -13.06
C GLU A 3 -10.21 18.70 -13.81
N LYS A 4 -10.13 19.85 -14.48
CA LYS A 4 -8.92 20.26 -15.20
C LYS A 4 -7.79 20.44 -14.20
N CYS A 5 -6.70 19.69 -14.37
CA CYS A 5 -5.54 19.74 -13.50
C CYS A 5 -4.37 20.37 -14.24
N ASN A 6 -3.75 21.39 -13.63
CA ASN A 6 -2.58 22.10 -14.17
C ASN A 6 -1.24 21.44 -13.81
N ASP A 7 -1.22 20.14 -13.51
CA ASP A 7 0.00 19.42 -13.14
C ASP A 7 0.73 18.90 -14.39
N PHE A 8 2.01 19.26 -14.53
CA PHE A 8 2.88 18.77 -15.61
C PHE A 8 3.05 17.24 -15.58
N HIS A 9 2.94 16.64 -14.39
CA HIS A 9 3.07 15.21 -14.18
C HIS A 9 1.75 14.45 -14.31
N CYS A 10 0.70 15.08 -14.83
CA CYS A 10 -0.59 14.45 -15.10
C CYS A 10 -0.54 13.63 -16.40
N PRO A 11 -1.14 12.42 -16.46
CA PRO A 11 -1.12 11.61 -17.67
C PRO A 11 -2.12 12.08 -18.73
N VAL A 12 -3.12 12.88 -18.35
CA VAL A 12 -4.18 13.36 -19.25
C VAL A 12 -3.93 14.77 -19.78
N HIS A 13 -3.49 15.68 -18.91
CA HIS A 13 -3.33 17.10 -19.23
C HIS A 13 -1.85 17.56 -19.28
N GLY A 14 -0.94 16.74 -18.76
CA GLY A 14 0.49 17.04 -18.71
C GLY A 14 1.24 16.49 -19.92
N SER A 15 2.57 16.63 -19.88
CA SER A 15 3.46 16.05 -20.91
C SER A 15 3.98 14.67 -20.53
N LEU A 16 3.47 14.09 -19.45
CA LEU A 16 4.03 12.87 -18.90
C LEU A 16 3.64 11.66 -19.75
N HIS A 17 4.64 11.06 -20.39
CA HIS A 17 4.48 9.82 -21.13
C HIS A 17 4.68 8.62 -20.19
N PHE A 18 3.83 7.62 -20.34
CA PHE A 18 3.94 6.33 -19.67
C PHE A 18 4.55 5.29 -20.62
N ARG A 19 5.29 4.34 -20.06
CA ARG A 19 5.95 3.25 -20.79
C ARG A 19 5.98 2.00 -19.93
N GLY A 20 6.21 0.83 -20.54
CA GLY A 20 6.46 -0.40 -19.78
C GLY A 20 5.20 -1.02 -19.19
N ARG A 21 5.31 -1.52 -17.95
CA ARG A 21 4.31 -2.41 -17.35
C ARG A 21 3.13 -1.67 -16.71
N SER A 22 1.96 -2.30 -16.73
CA SER A 22 0.75 -1.87 -16.03
C SER A 22 0.40 -2.83 -14.90
N PHE A 23 -0.06 -2.29 -13.77
CA PHE A 23 -0.51 -3.06 -12.61
C PHE A 23 -1.83 -2.53 -12.09
N THR A 24 -2.67 -3.42 -11.57
CA THR A 24 -3.92 -3.09 -10.89
C THR A 24 -3.78 -3.39 -9.40
N GLY A 25 -4.15 -2.45 -8.54
CA GLY A 25 -4.06 -2.65 -7.09
C GLY A 25 -4.94 -1.70 -6.29
N THR A 26 -5.01 -1.96 -4.99
CA THR A 26 -5.83 -1.22 -4.03
C THR A 26 -5.03 -0.10 -3.37
N VAL A 27 -5.63 1.07 -3.25
CA VAL A 27 -5.02 2.23 -2.59
C VAL A 27 -5.07 2.07 -1.08
N LEU A 28 -3.91 1.93 -0.44
CA LEU A 28 -3.81 1.85 1.02
C LEU A 28 -3.91 3.21 1.69
N SER A 29 -3.20 4.21 1.16
CA SER A 29 -3.16 5.53 1.76
C SER A 29 -2.89 6.64 0.76
N THR A 30 -3.56 7.76 0.99
CA THR A 30 -3.46 9.00 0.21
C THR A 30 -3.00 10.18 1.08
N LYS A 31 -2.34 9.89 2.21
CA LYS A 31 -1.90 10.92 3.19
C LYS A 31 -0.84 11.87 2.63
N MET A 32 -0.07 11.42 1.63
CA MET A 32 1.01 12.20 1.03
C MET A 32 0.48 13.09 -0.09
N GLN A 33 0.99 14.33 -0.18
CA GLN A 33 0.64 15.25 -1.26
C GLN A 33 0.95 14.63 -2.63
N LYS A 34 -0.05 14.65 -3.53
CA LYS A 34 0.01 14.14 -4.91
C LYS A 34 0.55 12.70 -5.04
N THR A 35 0.41 11.88 -4.00
CA THR A 35 0.97 10.52 -3.98
C THR A 35 0.02 9.56 -3.29
N ALA A 36 -0.16 8.39 -3.88
CA ALA A 36 -0.88 7.30 -3.27
C ALA A 36 0.05 6.09 -3.09
N ILE A 37 -0.14 5.36 -1.99
CA ILE A 37 0.48 4.05 -1.80
C ILE A 37 -0.51 3.01 -2.27
N VAL A 38 -0.12 2.23 -3.27
CA VAL A 38 -0.94 1.16 -3.84
C VAL A 38 -0.31 -0.18 -3.55
N GLN A 39 -1.16 -1.14 -3.22
CA GLN A 39 -0.76 -2.50 -2.93
C GLN A 39 -1.53 -3.48 -3.82
N TRP A 40 -0.87 -4.54 -4.24
CA TRP A 40 -1.54 -5.71 -4.80
C TRP A 40 -1.01 -6.98 -4.14
N GLU A 41 -1.82 -8.02 -4.21
CA GLU A 41 -1.44 -9.34 -3.74
C GLU A 41 -0.97 -10.18 -4.92
N SER A 42 0.10 -10.93 -4.72
CA SER A 42 0.60 -11.91 -5.68
C SER A 42 0.89 -13.23 -4.96
N ARG A 43 0.87 -14.34 -5.69
CA ARG A 43 1.15 -15.67 -5.15
C ARG A 43 2.51 -16.13 -5.65
N GLY A 44 3.43 -16.40 -4.73
CA GLY A 44 4.73 -17.00 -5.04
C GLY A 44 4.70 -18.50 -4.82
N LEU A 45 5.22 -19.28 -5.76
CA LEU A 45 5.41 -20.73 -5.56
C LEU A 45 6.65 -20.98 -4.70
N LEU A 46 6.51 -21.79 -3.65
CA LEU A 46 7.62 -22.32 -2.86
C LEU A 46 8.05 -23.66 -3.47
N PRO A 47 9.18 -23.73 -4.21
CA PRO A 47 9.51 -24.89 -5.03
C PRO A 47 9.73 -26.17 -4.21
N LYS A 48 10.29 -26.06 -3.00
CA LYS A 48 10.51 -27.21 -2.11
C LYS A 48 9.20 -27.82 -1.58
N PHE A 49 8.17 -27.00 -1.40
CA PHE A 49 6.94 -27.40 -0.70
C PHE A 49 5.72 -27.49 -1.62
N GLU A 50 5.87 -27.12 -2.89
CA GLU A 50 4.78 -27.06 -3.88
C GLU A 50 3.54 -26.29 -3.40
N ARG A 51 3.76 -25.34 -2.48
CA ARG A 51 2.73 -24.50 -1.86
C ARG A 51 2.89 -23.06 -2.33
N TYR A 52 1.79 -22.33 -2.36
CA TYR A 52 1.79 -20.91 -2.68
C TYR A 52 1.79 -20.06 -1.41
N GLU A 53 2.70 -19.11 -1.34
CA GLU A 53 2.67 -18.06 -0.32
C GLU A 53 2.00 -16.79 -0.85
N LYS A 54 1.28 -16.07 0.01
CA LYS A 54 0.69 -14.77 -0.29
C LYS A 54 1.75 -13.68 -0.10
N ARG A 55 2.09 -12.96 -1.16
CA ARG A 55 3.00 -11.81 -1.15
C ARG A 55 2.22 -10.52 -1.35
N LYS A 56 2.67 -9.46 -0.67
CA LYS A 56 2.11 -8.11 -0.80
C LYS A 56 3.21 -7.17 -1.28
N SER A 57 3.01 -6.55 -2.44
CA SER A 57 3.92 -5.55 -2.98
C SER A 57 3.29 -4.17 -2.84
N LYS A 58 4.06 -3.19 -2.37
CA LYS A 58 3.61 -1.80 -2.20
C LYS A 58 4.44 -0.88 -3.08
N VAL A 59 3.77 0.03 -3.76
CA VAL A 59 4.40 1.01 -4.64
C VAL A 59 3.82 2.40 -4.37
N LYS A 60 4.68 3.41 -4.47
CA LYS A 60 4.27 4.81 -4.43
C LYS A 60 4.00 5.29 -5.85
N ALA A 61 2.76 5.69 -6.12
CA ALA A 61 2.34 6.20 -7.41
C ALA A 61 1.98 7.68 -7.32
N HIS A 62 2.25 8.42 -8.39
CA HIS A 62 1.77 9.80 -8.55
C HIS A 62 0.25 9.80 -8.69
N ASN A 63 -0.40 10.61 -7.86
CA ASN A 63 -1.86 10.78 -7.86
C ASN A 63 -2.18 12.20 -8.34
N PRO A 64 -2.58 12.38 -9.61
CA PRO A 64 -3.00 13.68 -10.11
C PRO A 64 -4.35 14.07 -9.52
N ALA A 65 -4.53 15.37 -9.21
CA ALA A 65 -5.74 15.88 -8.57
C ALA A 65 -7.03 15.57 -9.36
N CYS A 66 -6.94 15.50 -10.70
CA CYS A 66 -8.08 15.24 -11.59
C CYS A 66 -8.75 13.88 -11.37
N LEU A 67 -8.06 12.89 -10.78
CA LEU A 67 -8.60 11.53 -10.59
C LEU A 67 -9.32 11.36 -9.24
N GLY A 68 -9.12 12.26 -8.26
CA GLY A 68 -9.87 12.24 -7.00
C GLY A 68 -9.79 10.92 -6.21
N VAL A 69 -8.68 10.18 -6.33
CA VAL A 69 -8.53 8.83 -5.75
C VAL A 69 -8.56 8.86 -4.22
N LYS A 70 -9.38 7.99 -3.63
CA LYS A 70 -9.52 7.79 -2.18
C LYS A 70 -8.87 6.48 -1.73
N LYS A 71 -8.79 6.28 -0.41
CA LYS A 71 -8.36 5.00 0.16
C LYS A 71 -9.41 3.94 -0.13
N GLY A 72 -8.98 2.70 -0.40
CA GLY A 72 -9.88 1.61 -0.78
C GLY A 72 -10.23 1.56 -2.26
N ASP A 73 -9.84 2.56 -3.06
CA ASP A 73 -10.08 2.50 -4.51
C ASP A 73 -9.19 1.45 -5.19
N ILE A 74 -9.75 0.73 -6.16
CA ILE A 74 -8.99 -0.11 -7.08
C ILE A 74 -8.55 0.75 -8.27
N VAL A 75 -7.25 0.87 -8.45
CA VAL A 75 -6.65 1.74 -9.46
C VAL A 75 -5.73 0.97 -10.40
N GLU A 76 -5.72 1.41 -11.65
CA GLU A 76 -4.74 1.01 -12.64
C GLU A 76 -3.55 1.98 -12.64
N ILE A 77 -2.36 1.42 -12.55
CA ILE A 77 -1.10 2.12 -12.50
C ILE A 77 -0.24 1.72 -13.69
N LYS A 78 0.48 2.67 -14.27
CA LYS A 78 1.55 2.37 -15.23
C LYS A 78 2.90 2.90 -14.78
N GLU A 79 3.93 2.22 -15.26
CA GLU A 79 5.31 2.66 -15.13
C GLU A 79 5.54 3.96 -15.93
N CYS A 80 6.37 4.84 -15.37
CA CYS A 80 6.73 6.10 -15.99
C CYS A 80 8.22 6.39 -15.79
N ARG A 81 8.72 7.50 -16.36
CA ARG A 81 10.04 8.00 -15.98
C ARG A 81 10.10 8.23 -14.46
N PRO A 82 11.28 8.14 -13.82
CA PRO A 82 11.41 8.52 -12.43
C PRO A 82 10.87 9.94 -12.18
N LEU A 83 9.91 10.05 -11.26
CA LEU A 83 9.34 11.31 -10.79
C LEU A 83 9.99 11.78 -9.49
N SER A 84 10.38 10.81 -8.65
CA SER A 84 11.17 11.04 -7.45
C SER A 84 12.01 9.80 -7.14
N LYS A 85 12.75 9.82 -6.02
CA LYS A 85 13.54 8.69 -5.53
C LYS A 85 12.76 7.37 -5.41
N THR A 86 11.45 7.42 -5.16
CA THR A 86 10.63 6.21 -4.94
C THR A 86 9.37 6.15 -5.80
N LYS A 87 9.12 7.19 -6.62
CA LYS A 87 7.94 7.29 -7.47
C LYS A 87 8.34 7.05 -8.92
N HIS A 88 8.05 5.86 -9.41
CA HIS A 88 8.30 5.43 -10.79
C HIS A 88 7.02 5.03 -11.53
N PHE A 89 5.87 5.37 -10.93
CA PHE A 89 4.56 4.89 -11.32
C PHE A 89 3.54 6.01 -11.23
N ILE A 90 2.52 5.96 -12.08
CA ILE A 90 1.42 6.91 -12.12
C ILE A 90 0.07 6.21 -12.18
N ILE A 91 -0.93 6.76 -11.49
CA ILE A 91 -2.30 6.29 -11.57
C ILE A 91 -2.95 6.85 -12.84
N ILE A 92 -3.55 5.97 -13.63
CA ILE A 92 -4.22 6.33 -14.89
C ILE A 92 -5.72 6.35 -14.72
N LYS A 93 -6.28 5.29 -14.13
CA LYS A 93 -7.72 5.07 -14.09
C LYS A 93 -8.12 4.48 -12.75
N LYS A 94 -9.26 4.95 -12.23
CA LYS A 94 -10.00 4.29 -11.16
C LYS A 94 -10.92 3.25 -11.81
N ILE A 95 -10.77 1.99 -11.44
CA ILE A 95 -11.56 0.87 -11.97
C ILE A 95 -12.81 0.67 -11.12
N GLY A 96 -12.65 0.72 -9.79
CA GLY A 96 -13.73 0.48 -8.84
C GLY A 96 -13.30 0.80 -7.41
N GLU A 97 -14.06 0.28 -6.45
CA GLU A 97 -13.84 0.47 -5.02
C GLU A 97 -13.85 -0.89 -4.32
N ASP A 98 -12.89 -1.13 -3.43
CA ASP A 98 -12.91 -2.28 -2.52
C ASP A 98 -13.86 -1.97 -1.36
N ILE A 99 -15.08 -2.49 -1.45
CA ILE A 99 -16.14 -2.27 -0.46
C ILE A 99 -15.71 -2.78 0.94
N LEU A 100 -14.93 -3.86 0.99
CA LEU A 100 -14.47 -4.51 2.22
C LEU A 100 -13.14 -3.94 2.75
N PHE A 101 -12.72 -2.75 2.29
CA PHE A 101 -11.41 -2.22 2.63
C PHE A 101 -11.28 -1.87 4.12
N GLU A 102 -12.31 -1.26 4.71
CA GLU A 102 -12.32 -0.83 6.11
C GLU A 102 -12.28 -2.03 7.05
N GLU A 103 -13.15 -3.03 6.84
CA GLU A 103 -13.15 -4.29 7.60
C GLU A 103 -11.78 -4.97 7.58
N LYS A 104 -11.12 -5.02 6.40
CA LYS A 104 -9.77 -5.57 6.28
C LYS A 104 -8.74 -4.77 7.08
N GLN A 105 -8.85 -3.44 7.14
CA GLN A 105 -7.96 -2.62 7.95
C GLN A 105 -8.20 -2.88 9.45
N GLU A 106 -9.45 -2.91 9.89
CA GLU A 106 -9.81 -3.18 11.29
C GLU A 106 -9.31 -4.54 11.76
N LEU A 107 -9.52 -5.60 10.96
CA LEU A 107 -9.01 -6.93 11.27
C LEU A 107 -7.47 -6.96 11.37
N LEU A 108 -6.78 -6.23 10.49
CA LEU A 108 -5.32 -6.11 10.53
C LEU A 108 -4.82 -5.32 11.76
N GLU A 109 -5.55 -4.28 12.15
CA GLU A 109 -5.24 -3.47 13.34
C GLU A 109 -5.50 -4.25 14.63
N ALA A 110 -6.62 -4.98 14.71
CA ALA A 110 -6.95 -5.89 15.81
C ALA A 110 -5.94 -7.03 15.96
N GLY A 111 -5.36 -7.51 14.85
CA GLY A 111 -4.25 -8.48 14.88
C GLY A 111 -3.00 -7.92 15.56
N LYS A 112 -2.63 -6.65 15.28
CA LYS A 112 -1.44 -6.01 15.86
C LYS A 112 -1.57 -5.76 17.36
N THR A 113 -2.74 -5.34 17.83
CA THR A 113 -2.95 -5.06 19.26
C THR A 113 -2.81 -6.32 20.11
N ARG A 114 -3.22 -7.49 19.58
CA ARG A 114 -2.99 -8.80 20.22
C ARG A 114 -1.51 -9.17 20.31
N SER A 115 -0.73 -8.96 19.25
CA SER A 115 0.72 -9.21 19.28
C SER A 115 1.45 -8.29 20.26
N LYS A 116 1.13 -6.99 20.25
CA LYS A 116 1.77 -6.01 21.14
C LYS A 116 1.49 -6.30 22.63
N LYS A 117 0.28 -6.79 22.94
CA LYS A 117 -0.09 -7.25 24.30
C LYS A 117 0.62 -8.54 24.71
N LYS A 118 1.05 -9.36 23.75
CA LYS A 118 1.83 -10.58 24.01
C LYS A 118 3.29 -10.22 24.30
N GLU A 119 3.89 -9.35 23.49
CA GLU A 119 5.25 -8.83 23.70
C GLU A 119 5.38 -8.15 25.07
N SER A 120 4.44 -7.26 25.42
CA SER A 120 4.46 -6.62 26.74
C SER A 120 4.28 -7.59 27.92
N LYS A 121 3.61 -8.74 27.71
CA LYS A 121 3.46 -9.76 28.75
C LYS A 121 4.71 -10.64 28.88
N GLU A 122 5.40 -10.92 27.78
CA GLU A 122 6.69 -11.62 27.79
C GLU A 122 7.80 -10.75 28.40
N GLU A 123 7.78 -9.43 28.17
CA GLU A 123 8.71 -8.47 28.80
C GLU A 123 8.51 -8.38 30.32
N VAL A 124 7.26 -8.20 30.79
CA VAL A 124 6.95 -8.16 32.23
C VAL A 124 7.30 -9.48 32.93
N ALA A 125 7.02 -10.63 32.30
CA ALA A 125 7.39 -11.94 32.85
C ALA A 125 8.91 -12.15 32.92
N LYS A 126 9.69 -11.46 32.07
CA LYS A 126 11.15 -11.53 32.07
C LYS A 126 11.76 -10.63 33.14
N GLU A 127 11.23 -9.42 33.32
CA GLU A 127 11.61 -8.52 34.41
C GLU A 127 11.32 -9.17 35.77
N GLU A 128 10.14 -9.78 35.94
CA GLU A 128 9.79 -10.52 37.16
C GLU A 128 10.73 -11.73 37.42
N SER A 129 11.27 -12.37 36.37
CA SER A 129 12.23 -13.47 36.54
C SER A 129 13.65 -13.02 36.89
N GLU A 130 14.06 -11.84 36.41
CA GLU A 130 15.39 -11.26 36.69
C GLU A 130 15.44 -10.68 38.12
N GLU A 131 14.33 -10.15 38.64
CA GLU A 131 14.23 -9.69 40.04
C GLU A 131 14.30 -10.85 41.05
N ASN A 132 13.66 -11.99 40.75
CA ASN A 132 13.65 -13.18 41.63
C ASN A 132 14.97 -13.98 41.66
N GLU A 133 15.91 -13.72 40.73
CA GLU A 133 17.27 -14.30 40.76
C GLU A 133 18.29 -13.42 41.50
N SER A 134 17.89 -12.22 41.93
CA SER A 134 18.75 -11.24 42.60
C SER A 134 18.56 -11.10 44.12
N ASP A 135 17.65 -11.89 44.71
CA ASP A 135 17.42 -12.06 46.17
C ASP A 135 17.99 -13.38 46.71
#